data_AF-A0AAV4CS82-F1
#
_entry.id   AF-A0AAV4CS82-F1
#
_cell.length_a   1.000
_cell.length_b   1.000
_cell.length_c   1.000
_cell.angle_alpha   90.00
_cell.angle_beta   90.00
_cell.angle_gamma   90.00
#
_symmetry.space_group_name_H-M   'P 1'
#
loop_
_entity.id
_entity.type
_entity.pdbx_description
1 polymer ?
#
loop_
_entity_poly.entity_id
_entity_poly.type
_entity_poly.pdbx_seq_one_letter_code
_entity_poly.pdbx_strand_id
1 'polypeptide(L)'
;MAALQYVCLLLLAPVILAMVPDDGICVAKVVCDKTPKSCKDVKGDDAHTVYKTAMMDDGMDMLCDTQLDNGGWTVIQRRTKGDLDFNRNWDEYKYGFGSYDGDFWYGLERIHKLTTKSHHELYVSFDHEGKSYYARYSHFQVMSEVEQYKLKISGYKGNAGDAMKYHANAKFTTKDRDNDVRSGNNCAVLYHGAWWHVSCHQANLNGLWGSTDFGKGLNWKPTTTHNKSATKTLKEKEKKKKKKKKKKKKKKKKKKKKKKKKKKKKKKKKKEEEEEEEEEDQEEEEEEEEEE
;
A
#
# COMPACT_ATOMS: atom_id res chain seq x y z
N MET A 1 -55.70 38.85 23.11
CA MET A 1 -54.78 38.91 24.27
C MET A 1 -54.65 37.50 24.82
N ALA A 2 -53.49 36.89 25.03
CA ALA A 2 -52.10 37.33 24.79
C ALA A 2 -51.29 36.20 24.13
N ALA A 3 -50.17 36.53 23.49
CA ALA A 3 -49.25 35.55 22.90
C ALA A 3 -48.19 35.11 23.91
N LEU A 4 -47.70 33.87 23.80
CA LEU A 4 -46.51 33.39 24.49
C LEU A 4 -45.33 33.36 23.52
N GLN A 5 -44.23 34.01 23.92
CA GLN A 5 -43.06 34.25 23.08
C GLN A 5 -42.16 33.03 22.95
N TYR A 6 -41.72 32.75 21.72
CA TYR A 6 -40.47 32.03 21.48
C TYR A 6 -39.29 33.00 21.66
N VAL A 7 -38.35 32.66 22.53
CA VAL A 7 -37.11 33.44 22.71
C VAL A 7 -36.13 33.06 21.60
N CYS A 8 -36.07 33.89 20.56
CA CYS A 8 -35.04 33.82 19.53
C CYS A 8 -33.94 34.83 19.88
N LEU A 9 -32.75 34.35 20.28
CA LEU A 9 -31.61 35.20 20.59
C LEU A 9 -30.84 35.56 19.31
N LEU A 10 -31.16 36.73 18.76
CA LEU A 10 -30.39 37.42 17.71
C LEU A 10 -29.62 38.59 18.31
N LEU A 11 -28.28 38.52 18.33
CA LEU A 11 -27.33 39.65 18.42
C LEU A 11 -25.99 39.15 17.83
N LEU A 12 -25.15 39.90 17.09
CA LEU A 12 -25.19 41.17 16.37
C LEU A 12 -24.04 41.13 15.32
N ALA A 13 -24.18 41.79 14.18
CA ALA A 13 -23.04 42.21 13.31
C ALA A 13 -22.54 43.61 13.78
N PRO A 14 -21.52 44.30 13.20
CA PRO A 14 -20.74 44.03 11.97
C PRO A 14 -19.22 44.41 12.00
N VAL A 15 -18.46 44.11 10.92
CA VAL A 15 -17.41 44.99 10.31
C VAL A 15 -17.36 44.72 8.79
N ILE A 16 -17.12 45.75 7.96
CA ILE A 16 -17.21 45.75 6.48
C ILE A 16 -15.90 46.18 5.81
N LEU A 17 -15.56 45.57 4.65
CA LEU A 17 -14.85 46.13 3.47
C LEU A 17 -14.91 45.05 2.34
N ALA A 18 -14.90 45.32 1.02
CA ALA A 18 -14.90 46.56 0.24
C ALA A 18 -15.93 46.46 -0.94
N MET A 19 -15.56 46.74 -2.20
CA MET A 19 -16.49 46.82 -3.36
C MET A 19 -15.92 46.28 -4.71
N VAL A 20 -16.74 45.55 -5.49
CA VAL A 20 -17.17 45.75 -6.92
C VAL A 20 -16.08 46.09 -7.97
N PRO A 21 -15.96 45.41 -9.15
CA PRO A 21 -17.03 45.35 -10.17
C PRO A 21 -17.23 44.07 -10.99
N ASP A 22 -18.37 44.03 -11.70
CA ASP A 22 -18.63 43.17 -12.86
C ASP A 22 -17.59 43.41 -13.97
N ASP A 23 -16.91 42.34 -14.38
CA ASP A 23 -16.73 41.99 -15.80
C ASP A 23 -16.00 40.65 -15.94
N GLY A 24 -16.64 39.69 -16.60
CA GLY A 24 -15.95 38.54 -17.20
C GLY A 24 -15.93 37.20 -16.45
N ILE A 25 -16.19 36.16 -17.24
CA ILE A 25 -15.80 34.75 -17.06
C ILE A 25 -16.53 33.98 -15.93
N CYS A 26 -17.66 33.35 -16.31
CA CYS A 26 -18.15 32.14 -15.64
C CYS A 26 -17.13 30.98 -15.81
N VAL A 27 -16.18 30.85 -14.88
CA VAL A 27 -15.28 29.68 -14.82
C VAL A 27 -16.01 28.52 -14.15
N ALA A 28 -15.65 27.30 -14.56
CA ALA A 28 -16.14 26.02 -14.08
C ALA A 28 -17.55 25.63 -14.54
N LYS A 29 -17.57 24.72 -15.52
CA LYS A 29 -18.62 23.70 -15.64
C LYS A 29 -18.96 23.18 -14.24
N VAL A 30 -20.25 23.16 -13.90
CA VAL A 30 -20.75 22.19 -12.92
C VAL A 30 -20.56 20.81 -13.54
N VAL A 31 -19.38 20.23 -13.31
CA VAL A 31 -19.21 18.79 -13.48
C VAL A 31 -20.02 18.19 -12.35
N CYS A 32 -21.16 17.59 -12.69
CA CYS A 32 -21.80 16.63 -11.81
C CYS A 32 -20.87 15.42 -11.73
N ASP A 33 -19.85 15.52 -10.86
CA ASP A 33 -18.95 14.42 -10.53
C ASP A 33 -19.82 13.31 -9.95
N LYS A 34 -20.11 12.32 -10.79
CA LYS A 34 -20.86 11.14 -10.41
C LYS A 34 -20.03 10.43 -9.34
N THR A 35 -20.49 10.49 -8.10
CA THR A 35 -19.89 9.75 -7.00
C THR A 35 -19.76 8.28 -7.40
N PRO A 36 -18.56 7.68 -7.29
CA PRO A 36 -18.35 6.31 -7.73
C PRO A 36 -19.08 5.36 -6.78
N LYS A 37 -20.07 4.64 -7.33
CA LYS A 37 -20.88 3.68 -6.57
C LYS A 37 -20.06 2.51 -6.04
N SER A 38 -18.95 2.20 -6.73
CA SER A 38 -18.02 1.14 -6.37
C SER A 38 -16.61 1.45 -6.89
N CYS A 39 -15.61 0.72 -6.39
CA CYS A 39 -14.27 0.78 -6.97
C CYS A 39 -14.19 0.35 -8.44
N LYS A 40 -15.20 -0.35 -8.98
CA LYS A 40 -15.26 -0.71 -10.42
C LYS A 40 -15.47 0.51 -11.33
N ASP A 41 -16.10 1.56 -10.78
CA ASP A 41 -16.33 2.83 -11.48
C ASP A 41 -15.08 3.74 -11.40
N VAL A 42 -14.16 3.45 -10.47
CA VAL A 42 -12.94 4.22 -10.23
C VAL A 42 -11.84 3.78 -11.20
N LYS A 43 -11.65 4.56 -12.26
CA LYS A 43 -10.50 4.41 -13.16
C LYS A 43 -9.25 5.08 -12.57
N GLY A 44 -8.12 4.41 -12.73
CA GLY A 44 -6.80 4.96 -12.44
C GLY A 44 -6.28 5.76 -13.63
N ASP A 45 -5.80 6.97 -13.37
CA ASP A 45 -5.20 7.84 -14.37
C ASP A 45 -3.75 7.38 -14.64
N ASP A 46 -3.41 7.21 -15.93
CA ASP A 46 -2.08 6.91 -16.51
C ASP A 46 -1.16 5.93 -15.77
N ALA A 47 -1.53 4.65 -15.79
CA ALA A 47 -0.66 3.46 -15.62
C ALA A 47 0.15 3.30 -14.30
N HIS A 48 0.13 4.28 -13.39
CA HIS A 48 1.00 4.30 -12.21
C HIS A 48 0.23 4.47 -10.89
N THR A 49 -1.02 4.91 -10.95
CA THR A 49 -1.92 4.91 -9.78
C THR A 49 -2.33 3.47 -9.48
N VAL A 50 -1.89 2.96 -8.33
CA VAL A 50 -2.29 1.63 -7.82
C VAL A 50 -3.48 1.77 -6.86
N TYR A 51 -3.49 2.82 -6.05
CA TYR A 51 -4.52 3.08 -5.05
C TYR A 51 -5.12 4.46 -5.24
N LYS A 52 -6.46 4.56 -5.22
CA LYS A 52 -7.22 5.81 -5.29
C LYS A 52 -8.31 5.80 -4.22
N THR A 53 -8.42 6.87 -3.43
CA THR A 53 -9.49 7.02 -2.45
C THR A 53 -10.75 7.52 -3.15
N ALA A 54 -11.91 7.02 -2.75
CA ALA A 54 -13.20 7.37 -3.31
C ALA A 54 -14.28 7.41 -2.22
N MET A 55 -15.36 8.16 -2.46
CA MET A 55 -16.55 8.21 -1.58
C MET A 55 -17.72 7.53 -2.27
N MET A 56 -18.42 6.65 -1.55
CA MET A 56 -19.69 6.07 -1.98
C MET A 56 -20.86 7.06 -1.84
N ASP A 57 -21.96 6.80 -2.55
CA ASP A 57 -23.21 7.56 -2.45
C ASP A 57 -23.78 7.61 -1.00
N ASP A 58 -23.45 6.64 -0.15
CA ASP A 58 -23.85 6.59 1.27
C ASP A 58 -22.80 7.18 2.24
N GLY A 59 -21.82 7.93 1.71
CA GLY A 59 -20.80 8.64 2.48
C GLY A 59 -19.65 7.77 3.01
N MET A 60 -19.61 6.47 2.69
CA MET A 60 -18.46 5.64 3.04
C MET A 60 -17.25 5.97 2.16
N ASP A 61 -16.16 6.41 2.78
CA ASP A 61 -14.84 6.45 2.16
C ASP A 61 -14.31 5.03 1.91
N MET A 62 -13.60 4.83 0.80
CA MET A 62 -13.00 3.55 0.41
C MET A 62 -11.64 3.74 -0.28
N LEU A 63 -10.75 2.75 -0.13
CA LEU A 63 -9.52 2.65 -0.90
C LEU A 63 -9.69 1.64 -2.04
N CYS A 64 -9.52 2.10 -3.29
CA CYS A 64 -9.66 1.27 -4.49
C CYS A 64 -8.31 0.86 -5.04
N ASP A 65 -8.08 -0.44 -5.26
CA ASP A 65 -6.96 -0.93 -6.08
C ASP A 65 -7.36 -0.92 -7.56
N THR A 66 -6.65 -0.12 -8.35
CA THR A 66 -6.94 0.13 -9.78
C THR A 66 -6.06 -0.70 -10.72
N GLN A 67 -5.24 -1.63 -10.22
CA GLN A 67 -4.32 -2.44 -11.05
C GLN A 67 -4.41 -3.95 -10.79
N LEU A 68 -4.73 -4.38 -9.57
CA LEU A 68 -4.86 -5.79 -9.22
C LEU A 68 -5.97 -6.45 -10.07
N ASP A 69 -5.63 -7.48 -10.84
CA ASP A 69 -6.59 -8.29 -11.62
C ASP A 69 -7.56 -7.44 -12.51
N ASN A 70 -7.00 -6.43 -13.20
CA ASN A 70 -7.70 -5.40 -13.99
C ASN A 70 -8.42 -4.29 -13.18
N GLY A 71 -8.18 -4.22 -11.87
CA GLY A 71 -8.69 -3.18 -10.99
C GLY A 71 -10.12 -3.46 -10.50
N GLY A 72 -10.72 -2.46 -9.86
CA GLY A 72 -12.10 -2.54 -9.36
C GLY A 72 -12.26 -3.06 -7.93
N TRP A 73 -11.15 -3.25 -7.20
CA TRP A 73 -11.16 -3.86 -5.87
C TRP A 73 -11.25 -2.84 -4.74
N THR A 74 -12.21 -3.01 -3.83
CA THR A 74 -12.22 -2.31 -2.54
C THR A 74 -11.25 -3.00 -1.57
N VAL A 75 -10.24 -2.27 -1.09
CA VAL A 75 -9.23 -2.78 -0.15
C VAL A 75 -9.80 -2.76 1.27
N ILE A 76 -10.12 -3.94 1.82
CA ILE A 76 -10.70 -4.05 3.18
C ILE A 76 -9.66 -4.22 4.30
N GLN A 77 -8.43 -4.60 3.96
CA GLN A 77 -7.32 -4.80 4.89
C GLN A 77 -6.00 -4.58 4.16
N ARG A 78 -5.03 -3.97 4.84
CA ARG A 78 -3.68 -3.75 4.27
C ARG A 78 -2.61 -3.82 5.36
N ARG A 79 -1.53 -4.57 5.09
CA ARG A 79 -0.34 -4.69 5.94
C ARG A 79 0.93 -4.52 5.09
N THR A 80 1.72 -3.48 5.34
CA THR A 80 2.83 -3.04 4.46
C THR A 80 4.04 -2.47 5.20
N LYS A 81 3.80 -1.71 6.26
CA LYS A 81 4.79 -1.03 7.08
C LYS A 81 5.06 -1.79 8.38
N GLY A 82 4.00 -2.24 9.06
CA GLY A 82 4.07 -2.88 10.37
C GLY A 82 4.24 -1.92 11.55
N ASP A 83 3.88 -0.65 11.35
CA ASP A 83 3.89 0.41 12.36
C ASP A 83 2.55 0.50 13.13
N LEU A 84 1.46 0.02 12.53
CA LEU A 84 0.15 -0.06 13.17
C LEU A 84 -0.04 -1.38 13.94
N ASP A 85 -0.43 -1.27 15.21
CA ASP A 85 -0.88 -2.42 16.00
C ASP A 85 -2.27 -2.91 15.54
N PHE A 86 -2.42 -4.22 15.42
CA PHE A 86 -3.65 -4.94 15.08
C PHE A 86 -4.22 -5.74 16.25
N ASN A 87 -3.57 -5.73 17.43
CA ASN A 87 -4.11 -6.32 18.66
C ASN A 87 -5.19 -5.42 19.29
N ARG A 88 -6.23 -5.11 18.51
CA ARG A 88 -7.32 -4.17 18.83
C ARG A 88 -8.53 -4.85 19.49
N ASN A 89 -9.40 -4.04 20.08
CA ASN A 89 -10.63 -4.49 20.73
C ASN A 89 -11.80 -4.66 19.72
N TRP A 90 -12.98 -5.06 20.19
CA TRP A 90 -14.15 -5.29 19.32
C TRP A 90 -14.59 -4.04 18.57
N ASP A 91 -14.74 -2.90 19.26
CA ASP A 91 -15.25 -1.67 18.66
C ASP A 91 -14.29 -1.09 17.62
N GLU A 92 -12.99 -1.15 17.86
CA GLU A 92 -11.96 -0.79 16.87
C GLU A 92 -12.09 -1.67 15.61
N TYR A 93 -12.25 -2.99 15.77
CA TYR A 93 -12.45 -3.90 14.65
C TYR A 93 -13.80 -3.71 13.94
N LYS A 94 -14.84 -3.27 14.65
CA LYS A 94 -16.16 -2.94 14.12
C LYS A 94 -16.12 -1.71 13.23
N TYR A 95 -15.57 -0.59 13.71
CA TYR A 95 -15.61 0.70 13.01
C TYR A 95 -14.43 0.91 12.03
N GLY A 96 -13.32 0.21 12.23
CA GLY A 96 -12.11 0.35 11.42
C GLY A 96 -11.02 1.17 12.11
N PHE A 97 -9.76 0.97 11.69
CA PHE A 97 -8.60 1.67 12.25
C PHE A 97 -7.42 1.70 11.26
N GLY A 98 -6.55 2.70 11.41
CA GLY A 98 -5.35 2.87 10.58
C GLY A 98 -5.46 3.99 9.55
N SER A 99 -4.69 3.88 8.45
CA SER A 99 -4.71 4.86 7.36
C SER A 99 -4.46 4.20 6.01
N TYR A 100 -5.15 4.68 4.97
CA TYR A 100 -4.97 4.24 3.59
C TYR A 100 -3.54 4.45 3.05
N ASP A 101 -2.76 5.38 3.62
CA ASP A 101 -1.34 5.59 3.29
C ASP A 101 -0.40 4.49 3.80
N GLY A 102 -0.91 3.50 4.55
CA GLY A 102 -0.12 2.43 5.11
C GLY A 102 -0.95 1.20 5.45
N ASP A 103 -0.94 0.87 6.73
CA ASP A 103 -1.62 -0.30 7.25
C ASP A 103 -2.99 0.13 7.80
N PHE A 104 -4.03 -0.66 7.55
CA PHE A 104 -5.38 -0.38 8.05
C PHE A 104 -6.29 -1.62 8.02
N TRP A 105 -7.39 -1.50 8.76
CA TRP A 105 -8.55 -2.38 8.75
C TRP A 105 -9.80 -1.54 8.46
N TYR A 106 -10.61 -1.96 7.49
CA TYR A 106 -11.74 -1.16 6.98
C TYR A 106 -12.97 -1.12 7.92
N GLY A 107 -13.04 -2.00 8.91
CA GLY A 107 -14.16 -2.09 9.85
C GLY A 107 -15.20 -3.13 9.44
N LEU A 108 -15.53 -4.05 10.35
CA LEU A 108 -16.46 -5.16 10.09
C LEU A 108 -17.85 -4.68 9.66
N GLU A 109 -18.34 -3.59 10.24
CA GLU A 109 -19.65 -3.02 9.91
C GLU A 109 -19.71 -2.52 8.45
N ARG A 110 -18.62 -1.91 7.97
CA ARG A 110 -18.52 -1.50 6.57
C ARG A 110 -18.39 -2.70 5.63
N ILE A 111 -17.61 -3.72 6.00
CA ILE A 111 -17.48 -4.96 5.21
C ILE A 111 -18.82 -5.71 5.13
N HIS A 112 -19.58 -5.77 6.23
CA HIS A 112 -20.92 -6.35 6.28
C HIS A 112 -21.87 -5.62 5.31
N LYS A 113 -21.92 -4.27 5.37
CA LYS A 113 -22.72 -3.44 4.46
C LYS A 113 -22.37 -3.64 2.99
N LEU A 114 -21.09 -3.73 2.65
CA LEU A 114 -20.67 -4.03 1.27
C LEU A 114 -21.13 -5.42 0.83
N THR A 115 -20.75 -6.46 1.59
CA THR A 115 -20.95 -7.85 1.19
C THR A 115 -22.39 -8.34 1.27
N THR A 116 -23.29 -7.58 1.89
CA THR A 116 -24.73 -7.88 1.94
C THR A 116 -25.50 -7.27 0.77
N LYS A 117 -25.05 -6.14 0.20
CA LYS A 117 -25.73 -5.47 -0.94
C LYS A 117 -25.67 -6.28 -2.25
N SER A 118 -24.63 -7.08 -2.45
CA SER A 118 -24.48 -7.95 -3.63
C SER A 118 -23.49 -9.08 -3.37
N HIS A 119 -23.45 -10.08 -4.26
CA HIS A 119 -22.36 -11.04 -4.28
C HIS A 119 -21.01 -10.34 -4.44
N HIS A 120 -20.07 -10.68 -3.57
CA HIS A 120 -18.70 -10.18 -3.56
C HIS A 120 -17.71 -11.35 -3.58
N GLU A 121 -16.56 -11.10 -4.18
CA GLU A 121 -15.40 -11.98 -4.13
C GLU A 121 -14.30 -11.38 -3.26
N LEU A 122 -13.46 -12.24 -2.68
CA LEU A 122 -12.30 -11.84 -1.88
C LEU A 122 -11.02 -12.21 -2.62
N TYR A 123 -10.08 -11.26 -2.72
CA TYR A 123 -8.71 -11.50 -3.17
C TYR A 123 -7.73 -11.23 -2.04
N VAL A 124 -6.97 -12.24 -1.65
CA VAL A 124 -5.86 -12.13 -0.69
C VAL A 124 -4.55 -12.22 -1.48
N SER A 125 -3.67 -11.23 -1.35
CA SER A 125 -2.34 -11.22 -1.98
C SER A 125 -1.24 -11.02 -0.94
N PHE A 126 -0.14 -11.78 -1.02
CA PHE A 126 1.01 -11.58 -0.14
C PHE A 126 2.32 -12.12 -0.75
N ASP A 127 3.45 -11.61 -0.26
CA ASP A 127 4.77 -12.12 -0.62
C ASP A 127 5.33 -12.99 0.52
N HIS A 128 5.89 -14.15 0.18
CA HIS A 128 6.64 -15.00 1.10
C HIS A 128 7.93 -15.53 0.45
N GLU A 129 9.05 -15.38 1.15
CA GLU A 129 10.39 -15.84 0.72
C GLU A 129 10.83 -15.42 -0.71
N GLY A 130 10.28 -14.32 -1.22
CA GLY A 130 10.58 -13.79 -2.56
C GLY A 130 9.72 -14.37 -3.68
N LYS A 131 8.66 -15.12 -3.35
CA LYS A 131 7.57 -15.53 -4.24
C LYS A 131 6.29 -14.78 -3.86
N SER A 132 5.45 -14.47 -4.85
CA SER A 132 4.14 -13.85 -4.65
C SER A 132 3.05 -14.91 -4.70
N TYR A 133 2.12 -14.81 -3.75
CA TYR A 133 1.05 -15.76 -3.53
C TYR A 133 -0.30 -15.05 -3.50
N TYR A 134 -1.34 -15.74 -3.98
CA TYR A 134 -2.71 -15.28 -3.91
C TYR A 134 -3.72 -16.39 -3.62
N ALA A 135 -4.83 -15.99 -3.02
CA ALA A 135 -6.03 -16.78 -2.84
C ALA A 135 -7.25 -15.92 -3.20
N ARG A 136 -8.02 -16.35 -4.19
CA ARG A 136 -9.28 -15.73 -4.62
C ARG A 136 -10.44 -16.63 -4.20
N TYR A 137 -11.53 -16.05 -3.72
CA TYR A 137 -12.74 -16.75 -3.29
C TYR A 137 -13.94 -16.12 -4.01
N SER A 138 -14.66 -16.89 -4.82
CA SER A 138 -15.77 -16.37 -5.64
C SER A 138 -17.02 -15.99 -4.83
N HIS A 139 -17.08 -16.38 -3.55
CA HIS A 139 -18.09 -15.92 -2.62
C HIS A 139 -17.42 -15.55 -1.28
N PHE A 140 -17.63 -14.31 -0.86
CA PHE A 140 -17.23 -13.77 0.43
C PHE A 140 -18.33 -12.87 0.97
N GLN A 141 -18.80 -13.18 2.19
CA GLN A 141 -19.76 -12.36 2.91
C GLN A 141 -19.48 -12.37 4.41
N VAL A 142 -19.66 -11.22 5.04
CA VAL A 142 -19.60 -11.04 6.49
C VAL A 142 -21.02 -10.79 6.97
N MET A 143 -21.49 -11.62 7.91
CA MET A 143 -22.84 -11.46 8.49
C MET A 143 -22.92 -10.26 9.46
N SER A 144 -24.10 -10.00 10.03
CA SER A 144 -24.32 -8.87 10.94
C SER A 144 -23.60 -9.01 12.29
N GLU A 145 -23.55 -7.95 13.08
CA GLU A 145 -23.04 -7.98 14.45
C GLU A 145 -23.83 -8.92 15.38
N VAL A 146 -25.14 -9.07 15.14
CA VAL A 146 -26.01 -10.02 15.87
C VAL A 146 -25.58 -11.47 15.60
N GLU A 147 -25.01 -11.74 14.43
CA GLU A 147 -24.35 -13.00 14.08
C GLU A 147 -22.83 -12.99 14.34
N GLN A 148 -22.33 -12.01 15.12
CA GLN A 148 -20.92 -11.85 15.48
C GLN A 148 -19.98 -11.80 14.26
N TYR A 149 -20.43 -11.13 13.20
CA TYR A 149 -19.71 -10.97 11.93
C TYR A 149 -19.22 -12.30 11.32
N LYS A 150 -20.02 -13.36 11.47
CA LYS A 150 -19.75 -14.71 10.94
C LYS A 150 -19.29 -14.68 9.48
N LEU A 151 -18.25 -15.45 9.16
CA LEU A 151 -17.70 -15.54 7.81
C LEU A 151 -18.47 -16.54 6.96
N LYS A 152 -18.96 -16.11 5.79
CA LYS A 152 -19.37 -16.98 4.68
C LYS A 152 -18.31 -16.87 3.59
N ILE A 153 -17.69 -17.99 3.25
CA ILE A 153 -16.64 -18.02 2.22
C ILE A 153 -16.61 -19.35 1.48
N SER A 154 -16.49 -19.30 0.15
CA SER A 154 -16.37 -20.50 -0.71
C SER A 154 -15.76 -20.17 -2.08
N GLY A 155 -15.57 -21.20 -2.92
CA GLY A 155 -15.08 -21.02 -4.30
C GLY A 155 -13.61 -20.61 -4.39
N TYR A 156 -12.73 -21.26 -3.62
CA TYR A 156 -11.28 -21.00 -3.64
C TYR A 156 -10.64 -21.28 -5.01
N LYS A 157 -9.78 -20.36 -5.44
CA LYS A 157 -8.82 -20.51 -6.53
C LYS A 157 -7.55 -19.73 -6.21
N GLY A 158 -6.38 -20.35 -6.34
CA GLY A 158 -5.10 -19.64 -6.15
C GLY A 158 -3.90 -20.55 -5.96
N ASN A 159 -2.74 -19.94 -5.76
CA ASN A 159 -1.46 -20.64 -5.53
C ASN A 159 -0.98 -20.60 -4.07
N ALA A 160 -1.69 -19.90 -3.17
CA ALA A 160 -1.35 -19.80 -1.74
C ALA A 160 -1.75 -21.03 -0.89
N GLY A 161 -2.60 -21.91 -1.44
CA GLY A 161 -3.33 -22.94 -0.69
C GLY A 161 -4.51 -22.34 0.09
N ASP A 162 -5.56 -23.13 0.32
CA ASP A 162 -6.81 -22.63 0.91
C ASP A 162 -6.76 -22.64 2.44
N ALA A 163 -6.28 -21.54 3.03
CA ALA A 163 -6.28 -21.37 4.49
C ALA A 163 -7.66 -20.93 5.04
N MET A 164 -8.47 -20.19 4.27
CA MET A 164 -9.75 -19.64 4.77
C MET A 164 -10.88 -20.65 4.85
N LYS A 165 -10.83 -21.78 4.13
CA LYS A 165 -11.81 -22.86 4.27
C LYS A 165 -11.96 -23.35 5.72
N TYR A 166 -10.87 -23.37 6.50
CA TYR A 166 -10.92 -23.72 7.92
C TYR A 166 -11.69 -22.69 8.77
N HIS A 167 -11.85 -21.46 8.28
CA HIS A 167 -12.52 -20.35 8.95
C HIS A 167 -13.98 -20.15 8.48
N ALA A 168 -14.47 -20.98 7.55
CA ALA A 168 -15.83 -20.88 7.03
C ALA A 168 -16.88 -21.14 8.13
N ASN A 169 -17.88 -20.25 8.23
CA ASN A 169 -18.91 -20.19 9.28
C ASN A 169 -18.42 -19.88 10.70
N ALA A 170 -17.13 -19.57 10.91
CA ALA A 170 -16.63 -19.11 12.19
C ALA A 170 -17.08 -17.65 12.47
N LYS A 171 -17.25 -17.32 13.75
CA LYS A 171 -17.54 -15.96 14.23
C LYS A 171 -16.25 -15.17 14.38
N PHE A 172 -16.32 -13.85 14.33
CA PHE A 172 -15.14 -13.01 14.57
C PHE A 172 -14.81 -12.96 16.07
N THR A 173 -13.53 -13.01 16.42
CA THR A 173 -13.05 -13.04 17.82
C THR A 173 -11.96 -12.00 18.03
N THR A 174 -12.07 -11.21 19.09
CA THR A 174 -11.08 -10.22 19.53
C THR A 174 -10.58 -10.54 20.94
N LYS A 175 -9.54 -9.83 21.40
CA LYS A 175 -8.93 -10.02 22.73
C LYS A 175 -9.91 -9.84 23.91
N ASP A 176 -10.96 -9.07 23.68
CA ASP A 176 -12.00 -8.63 24.62
C ASP A 176 -13.37 -9.30 24.38
N ARG A 177 -13.53 -10.01 23.25
CA ARG A 177 -14.77 -10.70 22.91
C ARG A 177 -14.48 -12.05 22.26
N ASP A 178 -14.57 -13.09 23.08
CA ASP A 178 -14.39 -14.46 22.65
C ASP A 178 -15.67 -14.99 21.99
N ASN A 179 -15.59 -15.32 20.71
CA ASN A 179 -16.63 -16.04 19.97
C ASN A 179 -16.07 -17.26 19.23
N ASP A 180 -14.86 -17.71 19.56
CA ASP A 180 -14.22 -18.82 18.83
C ASP A 180 -14.74 -20.20 19.31
N VAL A 181 -14.28 -21.27 18.67
CA VAL A 181 -14.81 -22.63 18.89
C VAL A 181 -13.98 -23.38 19.95
N ARG A 182 -12.87 -22.82 20.41
CA ARG A 182 -11.97 -23.45 21.36
C ARG A 182 -12.48 -23.26 22.79
N SER A 183 -12.52 -24.35 23.55
CA SER A 183 -12.79 -24.26 24.98
C SER A 183 -11.58 -23.72 25.77
N GLY A 184 -11.87 -22.83 26.72
CA GLY A 184 -10.97 -22.45 27.82
C GLY A 184 -9.88 -21.41 27.53
N ASN A 185 -9.59 -21.06 26.27
CA ASN A 185 -8.64 -19.98 25.94
C ASN A 185 -9.01 -19.25 24.64
N ASN A 186 -9.16 -17.93 24.73
CA ASN A 186 -9.39 -17.04 23.59
C ASN A 186 -8.21 -17.06 22.61
N CYS A 187 -8.46 -17.45 21.36
CA CYS A 187 -7.46 -17.54 20.32
C CYS A 187 -6.83 -16.19 19.93
N ALA A 188 -7.60 -15.09 19.96
CA ALA A 188 -7.08 -13.76 19.63
C ALA A 188 -6.10 -13.25 20.71
N VAL A 189 -6.29 -13.61 21.98
CA VAL A 189 -5.34 -13.34 23.06
C VAL A 189 -4.05 -14.14 22.87
N LEU A 190 -4.16 -15.45 22.60
CA LEU A 190 -2.99 -16.33 22.42
C LEU A 190 -2.14 -15.95 21.19
N TYR A 191 -2.80 -15.58 20.09
CA TYR A 191 -2.18 -15.40 18.77
C TYR A 191 -2.13 -13.95 18.28
N HIS A 192 -2.48 -12.98 19.12
CA HIS A 192 -2.27 -11.53 18.92
C HIS A 192 -2.77 -10.99 17.57
N GLY A 193 -3.97 -11.40 17.17
CA GLY A 193 -4.66 -10.90 15.99
C GLY A 193 -6.13 -11.28 16.08
N ALA A 194 -7.03 -10.35 15.79
CA ALA A 194 -8.45 -10.67 15.74
C ALA A 194 -8.81 -11.27 14.39
N TRP A 195 -9.56 -12.37 14.40
CA TRP A 195 -9.91 -13.13 13.20
C TRP A 195 -11.14 -14.01 13.43
N TRP A 196 -11.61 -14.67 12.37
CA TRP A 196 -12.66 -15.68 12.43
C TRP A 196 -12.15 -17.00 13.02
N HIS A 197 -11.75 -17.00 14.29
CA HIS A 197 -11.06 -18.12 14.92
C HIS A 197 -11.94 -19.38 15.10
N VAL A 198 -11.30 -20.55 15.04
CA VAL A 198 -11.92 -21.86 15.32
C VAL A 198 -11.15 -22.54 16.45
N SER A 199 -10.08 -23.29 16.17
CA SER A 199 -9.19 -23.82 17.22
C SER A 199 -7.75 -24.03 16.71
N CYS A 200 -6.96 -22.97 16.48
CA CYS A 200 -7.35 -21.56 16.51
C CYS A 200 -7.43 -20.95 15.10
N HIS A 201 -6.48 -21.25 14.22
CA HIS A 201 -6.45 -20.68 12.88
C HIS A 201 -5.63 -21.49 11.87
N GLN A 202 -5.87 -21.23 10.59
CA GLN A 202 -4.93 -21.51 9.49
C GLN A 202 -4.47 -20.24 8.77
N ALA A 203 -5.22 -19.14 8.85
CA ALA A 203 -4.79 -17.80 8.48
C ALA A 203 -4.83 -16.87 9.70
N ASN A 204 -3.81 -16.01 9.86
CA ASN A 204 -3.76 -14.97 10.89
C ASN A 204 -3.23 -13.66 10.26
N LEU A 205 -3.91 -13.13 9.24
CA LEU A 205 -3.44 -11.93 8.51
C LEU A 205 -3.45 -10.65 9.36
N ASN A 206 -4.12 -10.69 10.50
CA ASN A 206 -4.18 -9.63 11.50
C ASN A 206 -3.16 -9.80 12.65
N GLY A 207 -2.33 -10.85 12.62
CA GLY A 207 -1.29 -11.09 13.62
C GLY A 207 -0.18 -10.04 13.68
N LEU A 208 0.80 -10.29 14.55
CA LEU A 208 1.97 -9.44 14.77
C LEU A 208 2.86 -9.36 13.52
N TRP A 209 3.23 -8.13 13.15
CA TRP A 209 3.99 -7.90 11.94
C TRP A 209 5.40 -8.49 12.01
N GLY A 210 5.67 -9.46 11.13
CA GLY A 210 7.00 -10.06 11.00
C GLY A 210 7.40 -11.03 12.12
N SER A 211 6.54 -11.31 13.11
CA SER A 211 6.84 -12.29 14.17
C SER A 211 7.05 -13.69 13.59
N THR A 212 7.97 -14.42 14.21
CA THR A 212 8.25 -15.84 13.96
C THR A 212 7.78 -16.74 15.10
N ASP A 213 7.15 -16.18 16.13
CA ASP A 213 6.57 -16.95 17.23
C ASP A 213 5.38 -17.76 16.69
N PHE A 214 5.26 -19.00 17.16
CA PHE A 214 4.28 -19.97 16.64
C PHE A 214 2.85 -19.38 16.63
N GLY A 215 2.31 -19.18 15.43
CA GLY A 215 0.93 -18.72 15.21
C GLY A 215 0.69 -17.23 15.45
N LYS A 216 1.67 -16.46 15.95
CA LYS A 216 1.48 -15.03 16.28
C LYS A 216 1.73 -14.09 15.11
N GLY A 217 2.44 -14.55 14.07
CA GLY A 217 2.79 -13.73 12.90
C GLY A 217 1.64 -13.58 11.90
N LEU A 218 1.84 -12.80 10.83
CA LEU A 218 0.94 -12.84 9.65
C LEU A 218 1.04 -14.20 8.96
N ASN A 219 0.33 -15.21 9.46
CA ASN A 219 0.45 -16.57 8.96
C ASN A 219 -0.58 -16.88 7.87
N TRP A 220 -0.18 -17.70 6.90
CA TRP A 220 -1.03 -18.39 5.95
C TRP A 220 -0.53 -19.84 5.84
N LYS A 221 -1.07 -20.72 6.69
CA LYS A 221 -0.50 -22.04 7.03
C LYS A 221 0.01 -22.85 5.83
N PRO A 222 -0.71 -22.99 4.69
CA PRO A 222 -0.23 -23.78 3.55
C PRO A 222 1.01 -23.21 2.86
N THR A 223 1.30 -21.92 3.01
CA THR A 223 2.46 -21.24 2.41
C THR A 223 3.54 -20.89 3.44
N THR A 224 3.17 -20.28 4.57
CA THR A 224 4.14 -19.75 5.54
C THR A 224 4.41 -20.68 6.71
N THR A 225 3.59 -21.72 6.91
CA THR A 225 3.40 -22.41 8.21
C THR A 225 2.99 -21.43 9.34
N HIS A 226 2.97 -21.89 10.58
CA HIS A 226 2.75 -21.04 11.76
C HIS A 226 4.03 -20.31 12.24
N ASN A 227 5.22 -20.70 11.76
CA ASN A 227 6.52 -20.22 12.26
C ASN A 227 7.12 -19.07 11.44
N LYS A 228 6.44 -18.61 10.39
CA LYS A 228 6.90 -17.50 9.55
C LYS A 228 5.76 -16.58 9.20
N SER A 229 6.07 -15.28 9.09
CA SER A 229 5.12 -14.25 8.71
C SER A 229 5.22 -13.85 7.22
N ALA A 230 4.08 -13.61 6.58
CA ALA A 230 3.89 -13.13 5.22
C ALA A 230 4.27 -11.64 5.07
N THR A 231 5.54 -11.31 5.30
CA THR A 231 6.07 -9.94 5.14
C THR A 231 7.07 -9.84 4.00
N LYS A 232 7.07 -8.69 3.31
CA LYS A 232 8.14 -8.26 2.39
C LYS A 232 9.44 -8.12 3.19
N THR A 233 10.20 -9.21 3.25
CA THR A 233 11.25 -9.44 4.24
C THR A 233 12.23 -8.27 4.29
N LEU A 234 12.63 -7.83 5.48
CA LEU A 234 13.66 -6.80 5.64
C LEU A 234 14.95 -7.19 4.90
N LYS A 235 15.30 -8.50 4.88
CA LYS A 235 16.37 -9.09 4.07
C LYS A 235 16.25 -8.79 2.57
N GLU A 236 15.05 -8.64 2.03
CA GLU A 236 14.82 -8.31 0.61
C GLU A 236 14.90 -6.80 0.36
N LYS A 237 14.31 -5.96 1.23
CA LYS A 237 14.52 -4.50 1.25
C LYS A 237 16.03 -4.19 1.36
N GLU A 238 16.77 -4.92 2.20
CA GLU A 238 18.22 -4.88 2.30
C GLU A 238 18.93 -5.38 1.05
N LYS A 239 18.59 -6.56 0.49
CA LYS A 239 19.19 -7.07 -0.76
C LYS A 239 19.00 -6.06 -1.90
N LYS A 240 17.83 -5.42 -2.00
CA LYS A 240 17.53 -4.31 -2.93
C LYS A 240 18.41 -3.08 -2.61
N LYS A 241 18.51 -2.64 -1.36
CA LYS A 241 19.39 -1.51 -0.89
C LYS A 241 20.88 -1.79 -1.17
N LYS A 242 21.36 -3.01 -0.90
CA LYS A 242 22.72 -3.54 -1.18
C LYS A 242 22.98 -3.62 -2.68
N LYS A 243 22.06 -4.15 -3.51
CA LYS A 243 22.13 -4.10 -5.00
C LYS A 243 22.19 -2.66 -5.53
N LYS A 244 21.35 -1.74 -5.02
CA LYS A 244 21.32 -0.30 -5.41
C LYS A 244 22.64 0.41 -5.05
N LYS A 245 23.20 0.17 -3.85
CA LYS A 245 24.55 0.62 -3.45
C LYS A 245 25.65 0.03 -4.36
N LYS A 246 25.63 -1.28 -4.69
CA LYS A 246 26.62 -1.95 -5.57
C LYS A 246 26.56 -1.42 -7.02
N LYS A 247 25.37 -1.18 -7.58
CA LYS A 247 25.17 -0.49 -8.89
C LYS A 247 25.72 0.95 -8.86
N LYS A 248 25.43 1.76 -7.83
CA LYS A 248 25.99 3.13 -7.67
C LYS A 248 27.53 3.11 -7.60
N LYS A 249 28.15 2.20 -6.82
CA LYS A 249 29.62 2.03 -6.76
C LYS A 249 30.22 1.64 -8.13
N LYS A 250 29.63 0.69 -8.86
CA LYS A 250 30.07 0.32 -10.24
C LYS A 250 29.98 1.50 -11.21
N LYS A 251 28.88 2.28 -11.23
CA LYS A 251 28.76 3.51 -12.07
C LYS A 251 29.85 4.55 -11.73
N LYS A 252 30.13 4.82 -10.43
CA LYS A 252 31.22 5.73 -10.02
C LYS A 252 32.61 5.23 -10.48
N LYS A 253 32.93 3.94 -10.34
CA LYS A 253 34.20 3.36 -10.85
C LYS A 253 34.33 3.47 -12.37
N LYS A 254 33.27 3.18 -13.16
CA LYS A 254 33.28 3.37 -14.62
C LYS A 254 33.51 4.85 -15.02
N LYS A 255 32.84 5.82 -14.37
CA LYS A 255 33.08 7.26 -14.60
C LYS A 255 34.55 7.66 -14.28
N LYS A 256 35.13 7.22 -13.16
CA LYS A 256 36.55 7.47 -12.84
C LYS A 256 37.52 6.86 -13.88
N LYS A 257 37.30 5.62 -14.34
CA LYS A 257 38.11 5.01 -15.42
C LYS A 257 38.01 5.78 -16.75
N LYS A 258 36.79 6.20 -17.17
CA LYS A 258 36.63 7.05 -18.37
C LYS A 258 37.36 8.41 -18.24
N LYS A 259 37.27 9.09 -17.09
CA LYS A 259 38.03 10.34 -16.85
C LYS A 259 39.55 10.13 -16.90
N LYS A 260 40.09 9.05 -16.29
CA LYS A 260 41.54 8.73 -16.39
C LYS A 260 41.97 8.42 -17.82
N LYS A 261 41.20 7.66 -18.61
CA LYS A 261 41.51 7.42 -20.04
C LYS A 261 41.50 8.72 -20.86
N LYS A 262 40.51 9.62 -20.67
CA LYS A 262 40.51 10.93 -21.34
C LYS A 262 41.72 11.79 -20.97
N LYS A 263 42.12 11.85 -19.68
CA LYS A 263 43.34 12.56 -19.27
C LYS A 263 44.62 11.97 -19.88
N LYS A 264 44.75 10.63 -19.95
CA LYS A 264 45.90 10.00 -20.63
C LYS A 264 45.92 10.31 -22.13
N LYS A 265 44.78 10.25 -22.85
CA LYS A 265 44.74 10.63 -24.28
C LYS A 265 45.11 12.09 -24.51
N LYS A 266 44.63 13.04 -23.69
CA LYS A 266 45.06 14.45 -23.77
C LYS A 266 46.55 14.64 -23.50
N LYS A 267 47.13 13.89 -22.55
CA LYS A 267 48.58 13.94 -22.29
C LYS A 267 49.43 13.31 -23.39
N LYS A 268 48.94 12.28 -24.10
CA LYS A 268 49.66 11.76 -25.26
C LYS A 268 49.61 12.77 -26.40
N LYS A 269 48.42 13.29 -26.74
CA LYS A 269 48.29 14.30 -27.81
C LYS A 269 49.14 15.54 -27.57
N LYS A 270 49.19 16.08 -26.34
CA LYS A 270 50.07 17.23 -26.07
C LYS A 270 51.56 16.89 -26.22
N LYS A 271 51.98 15.65 -25.94
CA LYS A 271 53.38 15.25 -26.14
C LYS A 271 53.70 14.97 -27.61
N GLU A 272 52.72 14.44 -28.35
CA GLU A 272 52.81 14.30 -29.81
C GLU A 272 52.89 15.70 -30.46
N GLU A 273 52.05 16.65 -30.03
CA GLU A 273 52.09 18.07 -30.45
C GLU A 273 53.41 18.77 -30.06
N GLU A 274 53.94 18.53 -28.85
CA GLU A 274 55.26 19.05 -28.40
C GLU A 274 56.45 18.40 -29.13
N GLU A 275 56.33 17.14 -29.57
CA GLU A 275 57.37 16.43 -30.35
C GLU A 275 57.35 16.87 -31.83
N GLU A 276 56.17 17.17 -32.40
CA GLU A 276 56.01 17.73 -33.76
C GLU A 276 56.55 19.18 -33.83
N GLU A 277 56.28 20.03 -32.83
CA GLU A 277 56.84 21.40 -32.75
C GLU A 277 58.39 21.38 -32.61
N GLU A 278 58.96 20.47 -31.79
CA GLU A 278 60.43 20.33 -31.64
C GLU A 278 61.14 19.77 -32.89
N GLU A 279 60.44 19.04 -33.79
CA GLU A 279 60.98 18.57 -35.07
C GLU A 279 60.90 19.68 -36.16
N GLU A 280 59.80 20.46 -36.22
CA GLU A 280 59.68 21.62 -37.14
C GLU A 280 60.72 22.71 -36.81
N ASP A 281 60.95 23.05 -35.53
CA ASP A 281 61.97 24.02 -35.11
C ASP A 281 63.41 23.60 -35.51
N GLN A 282 63.69 22.29 -35.60
CA GLN A 282 65.02 21.76 -35.99
C GLN A 282 65.23 21.76 -37.51
N GLU A 283 64.19 21.51 -38.30
CA GLU A 283 64.27 21.63 -39.76
C GLU A 283 64.46 23.10 -40.19
N GLU A 284 63.85 24.08 -39.49
CA GLU A 284 64.10 25.51 -39.74
C GLU A 284 65.55 25.95 -39.36
N GLU A 285 66.12 25.45 -38.24
CA GLU A 285 67.53 25.74 -37.88
C GLU A 285 68.54 25.10 -38.87
N GLU A 286 68.28 23.89 -39.40
CA GLU A 286 69.15 23.26 -40.42
C GLU A 286 69.05 23.97 -41.79
N GLU A 287 67.88 24.49 -42.19
CA GLU A 287 67.75 25.30 -43.43
C GLU A 287 68.45 26.66 -43.32
N GLU A 288 68.47 27.32 -42.15
CA GLU A 288 69.23 28.58 -41.96
C GLU A 288 70.77 28.37 -41.99
N GLU A 289 71.30 27.23 -41.53
CA GLU A 289 72.75 26.93 -41.62
C GLU A 289 73.25 26.58 -43.04
N GLU A 290 72.37 26.17 -43.98
CA GLU A 290 72.76 25.90 -45.38
C GLU A 290 72.78 27.15 -46.29
N GLU A 291 72.29 28.32 -45.82
CA GLU A 291 72.27 29.57 -46.60
C GLU A 291 73.40 30.60 -46.30
N GLU A 292 74.30 30.36 -45.32
CA GLU A 292 75.49 31.21 -45.01
C GLU A 292 76.81 30.80 -45.72
#